data_AF-A0A2C9JNE5-F1
#
_entry.id   AF-A0A2C9JNE5-F1
#
_cell.length_a   1.000
_cell.length_b   1.000
_cell.length_c   1.000
_cell.angle_alpha   90.00
_cell.angle_beta   90.00
_cell.angle_gamma   90.00
#
_symmetry.space_group_name_H-M   'P 1'
#
loop_
_entity.id
_entity.type
_entity.pdbx_description
1 polymer ?
#
loop_
_entity_poly.entity_id
_entity_poly.type
_entity_poly.pdbx_seq_one_letter_code
_entity_poly.pdbx_strand_id
1 'polypeptide(L)'
;MTATANDSVGQYSQDFLSEEVMAKIELSFNCVLINVFALLGLIGTSINLLVLCQYNITTDTSNILLVSLSVADFLFCLTVPVRMKYLSVLVYVLNALMFSPTYFILTHDYVYSEKYQGLVPVLEPTKFFQKNFDAINIEIGIVYNIAVSGTSFLVTLVFTPAIAIKLCPLKLVFFFCFFLFQALHSFLSNVKLNYKDPSSKKFSKKTVGFRQLKLVLFKSSEAKDESVSWNAEDITVYIGTMQKKNLPSGCKFFLTFIVNGEDISNNKDKERSFGHCFGFETETEMMKWSAAIYSAQHPASF
;
A
#
# COMPACT_ATOMS: atom_id res chain seq x y z
N MET A 1 12.02 -50.25 -5.64
CA MET A 1 12.86 -49.62 -4.60
C MET A 1 12.35 -48.20 -4.41
N THR A 2 11.56 -48.03 -3.36
CA THR A 2 10.88 -46.80 -2.96
C THR A 2 11.85 -45.92 -2.19
N ALA A 3 12.27 -44.81 -2.79
CA ALA A 3 13.04 -43.77 -2.13
C ALA A 3 12.08 -42.76 -1.50
N THR A 4 11.99 -42.79 -0.16
CA THR A 4 11.28 -41.82 0.67
C THR A 4 12.06 -40.51 0.69
N ALA A 5 11.48 -39.46 0.11
CA ALA A 5 11.97 -38.10 0.22
C ALA A 5 11.59 -37.53 1.60
N ASN A 6 12.61 -37.19 2.39
CA ASN A 6 12.48 -36.48 3.66
C ASN A 6 12.14 -35.02 3.39
N ASP A 7 10.89 -34.63 3.65
CA ASP A 7 10.46 -33.24 3.74
C ASP A 7 10.91 -32.66 5.09
N SER A 8 12.13 -32.12 5.13
CA SER A 8 12.53 -31.19 6.19
C SER A 8 11.97 -29.80 5.85
N VAL A 9 10.70 -29.59 6.21
CA VAL A 9 10.07 -28.27 6.24
C VAL A 9 10.85 -27.40 7.21
N GLY A 10 11.74 -26.57 6.67
CA GLY A 10 12.48 -25.58 7.43
C GLY A 10 11.49 -24.60 8.04
N GLN A 11 11.36 -24.64 9.36
CA GLN A 11 10.72 -23.60 10.15
C GLN A 11 11.42 -22.28 9.83
N TYR A 12 10.70 -21.42 9.10
CA TYR A 12 11.11 -20.06 8.83
C TYR A 12 11.07 -19.28 10.15
N SER A 13 12.26 -18.94 10.65
CA SER A 13 12.41 -17.94 11.71
C SER A 13 11.96 -16.60 11.14
N GLN A 14 10.70 -16.30 11.40
CA GLN A 14 10.02 -15.04 11.12
C GLN A 14 10.55 -14.01 12.12
N ASP A 15 11.83 -13.63 11.97
CA ASP A 15 12.43 -12.64 12.86
C ASP A 15 12.12 -11.23 12.36
N PHE A 16 11.05 -10.62 12.89
CA PHE A 16 11.04 -9.84 14.14
C PHE A 16 11.55 -8.39 14.00
N LEU A 17 11.29 -7.75 12.87
CA LEU A 17 11.50 -6.30 12.75
C LEU A 17 10.26 -5.61 12.17
N SER A 18 9.21 -5.36 12.95
CA SER A 18 8.74 -5.95 14.19
C SER A 18 7.25 -5.58 14.14
N GLU A 19 6.38 -6.56 13.90
CA GLU A 19 4.93 -6.34 13.98
C GLU A 19 4.57 -5.73 15.34
N GLU A 20 5.36 -6.02 16.37
CA GLU A 20 5.33 -5.39 17.68
C GLU A 20 5.62 -3.87 17.63
N VAL A 21 6.55 -3.40 16.80
CA VAL A 21 6.85 -1.96 16.62
C VAL A 21 5.75 -1.25 15.84
N MET A 22 5.25 -1.83 14.75
CA MET A 22 4.11 -1.26 14.01
C MET A 22 2.85 -1.23 14.89
N ALA A 23 2.56 -2.31 15.62
CA ALA A 23 1.47 -2.36 16.58
C ALA A 23 1.66 -1.35 17.73
N LYS A 24 2.89 -1.14 18.22
CA LYS A 24 3.19 -0.12 19.24
C LYS A 24 3.01 1.30 18.70
N ILE A 25 3.36 1.56 17.44
CA ILE A 25 3.16 2.87 16.80
C ILE A 25 1.66 3.11 16.59
N GLU A 26 0.93 2.16 16.01
CA GLU A 26 -0.53 2.27 15.83
C GLU A 26 -1.27 2.40 17.16
N LEU A 27 -0.88 1.64 18.18
CA LEU A 27 -1.42 1.76 19.53
C LEU A 27 -1.10 3.14 20.12
N SER A 28 0.11 3.65 19.96
CA SER A 28 0.50 4.97 20.49
C SER A 28 -0.28 6.09 19.80
N PHE A 29 -0.40 6.07 18.48
CA PHE A 29 -1.17 7.07 17.73
C PHE A 29 -2.68 6.97 18.04
N ASN A 30 -3.26 5.77 18.06
CA ASN A 30 -4.70 5.62 18.29
C ASN A 30 -5.11 5.79 19.76
N CYS A 31 -4.28 5.38 20.73
CA CYS A 31 -4.60 5.55 22.15
C CYS A 31 -4.16 6.91 22.70
N VAL A 32 -3.01 7.45 22.30
CA VAL A 32 -2.51 8.69 22.91
C VAL A 32 -3.03 9.91 22.15
N LEU A 33 -2.88 9.94 20.82
CA LEU A 33 -3.20 11.12 20.03
C LEU A 33 -4.70 11.44 20.04
N ILE A 34 -5.55 10.41 19.91
CA ILE A 34 -7.01 10.57 19.94
C ILE A 34 -7.48 11.06 21.31
N ASN A 35 -6.93 10.51 22.40
CA ASN A 35 -7.28 10.96 23.75
C ASN A 35 -6.76 12.37 24.05
N VAL A 36 -5.57 12.74 23.56
CA VAL A 36 -5.03 14.10 23.70
C VAL A 36 -5.87 15.11 22.92
N PHE A 37 -6.30 14.79 21.70
CA PHE A 37 -7.18 15.66 20.93
C PHE A 37 -8.58 15.77 21.54
N ALA A 38 -9.12 14.68 22.08
CA ALA A 38 -10.38 14.70 22.84
C ALA A 38 -10.27 15.57 24.10
N LEU A 39 -9.16 15.46 24.85
CA LEU A 39 -8.91 16.27 26.05
C LEU A 39 -8.77 17.76 25.72
N LEU A 40 -8.08 18.10 24.63
CA LEU A 40 -7.98 19.48 24.14
C LEU A 40 -9.34 20.03 23.67
N GLY A 41 -10.19 19.21 23.06
CA GLY A 41 -11.57 19.57 22.73
C GLY A 41 -12.42 19.82 23.98
N LEU A 42 -12.25 18.98 25.00
CA LEU A 42 -12.92 19.10 26.29
C LEU A 42 -12.48 20.37 27.03
N ILE A 43 -11.19 20.67 27.07
CA ILE A 43 -10.65 21.89 27.67
C ILE A 43 -11.18 23.14 26.95
N GLY A 44 -11.17 23.16 25.62
CA GLY A 44 -11.71 24.28 24.84
C GLY A 44 -13.20 24.53 25.12
N THR A 45 -13.99 23.47 25.22
CA THR A 45 -15.43 23.54 25.53
C THR A 45 -15.68 24.00 26.97
N SER A 46 -14.88 23.53 27.92
CA SER A 46 -14.94 23.97 29.33
C SER A 46 -14.55 25.43 29.50
N ILE A 47 -13.56 25.93 28.74
CA ILE A 47 -13.19 27.36 28.72
C ILE A 47 -14.33 28.19 28.15
N ASN A 48 -14.95 27.75 27.04
CA ASN A 48 -16.12 28.43 26.48
C ASN A 48 -17.27 28.51 27.48
N LEU A 49 -17.56 27.41 28.19
CA LEU A 49 -18.57 27.39 29.26
C LEU A 49 -18.20 28.32 30.43
N LEU A 50 -16.93 28.34 30.87
CA LEU A 50 -16.47 29.21 31.94
C LEU A 50 -16.56 30.70 31.57
N VAL A 51 -16.19 31.05 30.35
CA VAL A 51 -16.30 32.42 29.82
C VAL A 51 -17.78 32.82 29.77
N LEU A 52 -18.66 31.97 29.23
CA LEU A 52 -20.09 32.23 29.18
C LEU A 52 -20.72 32.38 30.58
N CYS A 53 -20.28 31.57 31.56
CA CYS A 53 -20.71 31.68 32.96
C CYS A 53 -20.21 32.97 33.63
N GLN A 54 -18.98 33.42 33.34
CA GLN A 54 -18.42 34.63 33.94
C GLN A 54 -19.12 35.91 33.47
N TYR A 55 -19.60 35.96 32.24
CA TYR A 55 -20.30 37.14 31.72
C TYR A 55 -21.75 37.28 32.22
N ASN A 56 -22.25 36.32 33.03
CA ASN A 56 -23.53 36.38 33.75
C ASN A 56 -24.75 36.76 32.89
N ILE A 57 -24.73 36.41 31.60
CA ILE A 57 -25.78 36.74 30.64
C ILE A 57 -26.83 35.61 30.63
N THR A 58 -27.60 35.51 31.71
CA THR A 58 -28.56 34.41 31.93
C THR A 58 -29.94 34.64 31.28
N THR A 59 -30.19 35.82 30.69
CA THR A 59 -31.52 36.20 30.19
C THR A 59 -31.71 36.10 28.68
N ASP A 60 -30.64 36.00 27.89
CA ASP A 60 -30.76 35.94 26.43
C ASP A 60 -30.77 34.50 25.91
N THR A 61 -31.79 34.18 25.12
CA THR A 61 -32.02 32.86 24.49
C THR A 61 -30.82 32.33 23.71
N SER A 62 -29.98 33.23 23.18
CA SER A 62 -28.72 32.91 22.48
C SER A 62 -27.71 32.19 23.38
N ASN A 63 -27.68 32.46 24.68
CA ASN A 63 -26.72 31.84 25.60
C ASN A 63 -27.15 30.44 26.02
N ILE A 64 -28.47 30.20 26.09
CA ILE A 64 -29.02 28.85 26.31
C ILE A 64 -28.68 27.95 25.12
N LEU A 65 -28.71 28.49 23.89
CA LEU A 65 -28.28 27.77 22.68
C LEU A 65 -26.77 27.48 22.68
N LEU A 66 -25.93 28.44 23.07
CA LEU A 66 -24.47 28.23 23.13
C LEU A 66 -24.06 27.23 24.22
N VAL A 67 -24.74 27.26 25.38
CA VAL A 67 -24.51 26.30 26.47
C VAL A 67 -24.99 24.90 26.07
N SER A 68 -26.18 24.78 25.46
CA SER A 68 -26.69 23.48 25.00
C SER A 68 -25.86 22.89 23.86
N LEU A 69 -25.34 23.71 22.94
CA LEU A 69 -24.40 23.28 21.91
C LEU A 69 -23.06 22.81 22.51
N SER A 70 -22.52 23.55 23.48
CA SER A 70 -21.28 23.16 24.17
C SER A 70 -21.44 21.86 24.98
N VAL A 71 -22.59 21.66 25.65
CA VAL A 71 -22.89 20.42 26.38
C VAL A 71 -23.13 19.25 25.42
N ALA A 72 -23.79 19.48 24.28
CA ALA A 72 -23.96 18.48 23.24
C ALA A 72 -22.62 18.06 22.62
N ASP A 73 -21.74 19.02 22.32
CA ASP A 73 -20.39 18.76 21.81
C ASP A 73 -19.52 18.02 22.83
N PHE A 74 -19.67 18.32 24.13
CA PHE A 74 -19.01 17.59 25.21
C PHE A 74 -19.49 16.13 25.30
N LEU A 75 -20.80 15.89 25.26
CA LEU A 75 -21.39 14.55 25.27
C LEU A 75 -21.06 13.77 23.99
N PHE A 76 -21.00 14.44 22.84
CA PHE A 76 -20.56 13.87 21.57
C PHE A 76 -19.08 13.48 21.63
N CYS A 77 -18.21 14.35 22.13
CA CYS A 77 -16.79 14.05 22.34
C CYS A 77 -16.55 12.89 23.33
N LEU A 78 -17.45 12.65 24.28
CA LEU A 78 -17.41 11.50 25.20
C LEU A 78 -17.88 10.19 24.56
N THR A 79 -18.80 10.26 23.59
CA THR A 79 -19.41 9.07 22.96
C THR A 79 -18.69 8.63 21.68
N VAL A 80 -18.03 9.56 20.97
CA VAL A 80 -17.22 9.30 19.77
C VAL A 80 -16.08 8.30 20.01
N PRO A 81 -15.29 8.33 21.10
CA PRO A 81 -14.20 7.38 21.32
C PRO A 81 -14.69 5.93 21.47
N VAL A 82 -15.89 5.74 22.03
CA VAL A 82 -16.48 4.40 22.21
C VAL A 82 -17.00 3.87 20.87
N ARG A 83 -17.73 4.68 20.11
CA ARG A 83 -18.28 4.28 18.80
C ARG A 83 -17.22 4.12 17.72
N MET A 84 -16.19 4.98 17.72
CA MET A 84 -15.07 4.90 16.78
C MET A 84 -14.18 3.68 17.03
N LYS A 85 -14.08 3.17 18.27
CA LYS A 85 -13.37 1.91 18.55
C LYS A 85 -14.06 0.73 17.87
N TYR A 86 -15.38 0.61 17.99
CA TYR A 86 -16.11 -0.47 17.32
C TYR A 86 -16.07 -0.35 15.80
N LEU A 87 -16.21 0.87 15.26
CA LEU A 87 -16.15 1.11 13.82
C LEU A 87 -14.75 0.83 13.26
N SER A 88 -13.69 1.26 13.95
CA SER A 88 -12.30 1.01 13.57
C SER A 88 -11.97 -0.49 13.61
N VAL A 89 -12.40 -1.20 14.65
CA VAL A 89 -12.26 -2.66 14.74
C VAL A 89 -13.01 -3.35 13.59
N LEU A 90 -14.21 -2.90 13.26
CA LEU A 90 -14.98 -3.46 12.15
C LEU A 90 -14.29 -3.26 10.79
N VAL A 91 -13.81 -2.03 10.52
CA VAL A 91 -13.06 -1.72 9.30
C VAL A 91 -11.76 -2.52 9.22
N TYR A 92 -11.06 -2.69 10.34
CA TYR A 92 -9.84 -3.48 10.40
C TYR A 92 -10.10 -4.96 10.12
N VAL A 93 -11.16 -5.54 10.71
CA VAL A 93 -11.58 -6.93 10.44
C VAL A 93 -11.98 -7.11 8.98
N LEU A 94 -12.73 -6.17 8.40
CA LEU A 94 -13.11 -6.19 6.99
C LEU A 94 -11.87 -6.11 6.07
N ASN A 95 -10.95 -5.19 6.32
CA ASN A 95 -9.71 -5.10 5.56
C ASN A 95 -8.86 -6.38 5.71
N ALA A 96 -8.72 -6.91 6.92
CA ALA A 96 -7.98 -8.14 7.15
C ALA A 96 -8.59 -9.33 6.40
N LEU A 97 -9.92 -9.42 6.29
CA LEU A 97 -10.61 -10.44 5.50
C LEU A 97 -10.41 -10.23 4.00
N MET A 98 -10.53 -8.99 3.51
CA MET A 98 -10.37 -8.62 2.10
C MET A 98 -8.95 -8.80 1.58
N PHE A 99 -7.95 -8.50 2.41
CA PHE A 99 -6.53 -8.71 2.11
C PHE A 99 -6.02 -10.05 2.62
N SER A 100 -6.89 -10.91 3.15
CA SER A 100 -6.47 -12.22 3.65
C SER A 100 -5.95 -13.08 2.50
N PRO A 101 -4.99 -13.98 2.77
CA PRO A 101 -4.60 -15.03 1.86
C PRO A 101 -5.79 -15.86 1.35
N THR A 102 -6.85 -15.97 2.15
CA THR A 102 -8.10 -16.65 1.80
C THR A 102 -8.81 -15.99 0.62
N TYR A 103 -8.83 -14.66 0.55
CA TYR A 103 -9.40 -13.94 -0.60
C TYR A 103 -8.59 -14.18 -1.87
N PHE A 104 -7.25 -14.20 -1.75
CA PHE A 104 -6.37 -14.49 -2.87
C PHE A 104 -6.56 -15.91 -3.41
N ILE A 105 -6.67 -16.91 -2.52
CA ILE A 105 -6.93 -18.31 -2.88
C ILE A 105 -8.29 -18.48 -3.57
N LEU A 106 -9.31 -17.68 -3.22
CA LEU A 106 -10.63 -17.75 -3.84
C LEU A 106 -10.67 -17.09 -5.23
N THR A 107 -9.80 -16.10 -5.46
CA THR A 107 -9.81 -15.29 -6.68
C THR A 107 -8.87 -15.80 -7.75
N HIS A 108 -7.75 -16.43 -7.39
CA HIS A 108 -6.70 -16.82 -8.31
C HIS A 108 -6.36 -18.31 -8.22
N ASP A 109 -6.18 -18.95 -9.37
CA ASP A 109 -5.70 -20.32 -9.51
C ASP A 109 -4.37 -20.32 -10.29
N TYR A 110 -3.54 -21.33 -10.05
CA TYR A 110 -2.29 -21.52 -10.79
C TYR A 110 -2.55 -22.45 -11.98
N VAL A 111 -2.62 -21.87 -13.18
CA VAL A 111 -2.86 -22.61 -14.42
C VAL A 111 -1.58 -22.66 -15.25
N TYR A 112 -1.16 -23.85 -15.67
CA TYR A 112 -0.01 -24.00 -16.55
C TYR A 112 -0.41 -23.65 -17.99
N SER A 113 0.13 -22.55 -18.51
CA SER A 113 -0.19 -22.08 -19.86
C SER A 113 0.58 -22.88 -20.93
N GLU A 114 -0.14 -23.35 -21.95
CA GLU A 114 0.44 -24.05 -23.12
C GLU A 114 1.43 -23.18 -23.89
N LYS A 115 1.24 -21.85 -23.86
CA LYS A 115 2.12 -20.87 -24.52
C LYS A 115 3.57 -20.97 -24.02
N TYR A 116 3.76 -21.38 -22.77
CA TYR A 116 5.07 -21.54 -22.14
C TYR A 116 5.46 -23.01 -21.92
N GLN A 117 4.87 -23.92 -22.70
CA GLN A 117 5.15 -25.36 -22.62
C GLN A 117 4.97 -25.95 -21.21
N GLY A 118 4.07 -25.36 -20.39
CA GLY A 118 3.85 -25.79 -19.01
C GLY A 118 5.04 -25.58 -18.06
N LEU A 119 6.05 -24.79 -18.44
CA LEU A 119 7.23 -24.55 -17.61
C LEU A 119 7.00 -23.52 -16.49
N VAL A 120 6.00 -22.65 -16.65
CA VAL A 120 5.70 -21.56 -15.70
C VAL A 120 4.20 -21.56 -15.41
N PRO A 121 3.79 -21.66 -14.14
CA PRO A 121 2.39 -21.48 -13.77
C PRO A 121 2.05 -19.99 -13.94
N VAL A 122 0.97 -19.72 -14.66
CA VAL A 122 0.40 -18.38 -14.81
C VAL A 122 -0.72 -18.25 -13.81
N LEU A 123 -0.77 -17.10 -13.16
CA LEU A 123 -1.86 -16.77 -12.24
C LEU A 123 -3.08 -16.39 -13.09
N GLU A 124 -4.11 -17.24 -13.09
CA GLU A 124 -5.35 -16.98 -13.81
C GLU A 124 -6.52 -16.86 -12.81
N PRO A 125 -7.54 -16.03 -13.07
CA PRO A 125 -8.69 -15.93 -12.18
C PRO A 125 -9.45 -17.26 -12.13
N THR A 126 -9.92 -17.67 -10.95
CA THR A 126 -10.68 -18.93 -10.81
C THR A 126 -11.95 -18.92 -11.66
N LYS A 127 -12.39 -20.09 -12.15
CA LYS A 127 -13.66 -20.19 -12.91
C LYS A 127 -14.86 -19.66 -12.14
N PHE A 128 -14.82 -19.79 -10.81
CA PHE A 128 -15.83 -19.21 -9.93
C PHE A 128 -15.82 -17.68 -9.97
N PHE A 129 -14.64 -17.07 -9.84
CA PHE A 129 -14.48 -15.62 -9.91
C PHE A 129 -14.86 -15.08 -11.30
N GLN A 130 -14.45 -15.74 -12.38
CA GLN A 130 -14.82 -15.36 -13.75
C GLN A 130 -16.35 -15.38 -13.96
N LYS A 131 -17.02 -16.44 -13.49
CA LYS A 131 -18.48 -16.60 -13.64
C LYS A 131 -19.27 -15.56 -12.84
N ASN A 132 -18.72 -15.09 -11.71
CA ASN A 132 -19.39 -14.17 -10.80
C ASN A 132 -18.68 -12.81 -10.71
N PHE A 133 -17.88 -12.46 -11.72
CA PHE A 133 -16.97 -11.32 -11.67
C PHE A 133 -17.71 -10.02 -11.37
N ASP A 134 -18.82 -9.77 -12.07
CA ASP A 134 -19.62 -8.57 -11.90
C ASP A 134 -20.25 -8.50 -10.50
N ALA A 135 -20.81 -9.62 -10.01
CA ALA A 135 -21.43 -9.66 -8.69
C ALA A 135 -20.42 -9.44 -7.57
N ILE A 136 -19.26 -10.10 -7.65
CA ILE A 136 -18.20 -10.00 -6.64
C ILE A 136 -17.59 -8.60 -6.64
N ASN A 137 -17.30 -8.01 -7.81
CA ASN A 137 -16.76 -6.66 -7.89
C ASN A 137 -17.75 -5.59 -7.47
N ILE A 138 -19.04 -5.76 -7.76
CA ILE A 138 -20.09 -4.84 -7.29
C ILE A 138 -20.20 -4.94 -5.77
N GLU A 139 -20.28 -6.14 -5.20
CA GLU A 139 -20.44 -6.34 -3.76
C GLU A 139 -19.21 -5.85 -2.98
N ILE A 140 -18.01 -6.23 -3.43
CA ILE A 140 -16.75 -5.76 -2.86
C ILE A 140 -16.57 -4.26 -3.07
N GLY A 141 -16.86 -3.76 -4.27
CA GLY A 141 -16.74 -2.34 -4.60
C GLY A 141 -17.70 -1.48 -3.77
N ILE A 142 -18.93 -1.94 -3.53
CA ILE A 142 -19.90 -1.26 -2.67
C ILE A 142 -19.43 -1.32 -1.22
N VAL A 143 -19.06 -2.49 -0.70
CA VAL A 143 -18.60 -2.64 0.69
C VAL A 143 -17.32 -1.84 0.92
N TYR A 144 -16.36 -1.87 0.00
CA TYR A 144 -15.11 -1.14 0.09
C TYR A 144 -15.31 0.37 -0.07
N ASN A 145 -16.10 0.84 -1.05
CA ASN A 145 -16.36 2.27 -1.18
C ASN A 145 -17.19 2.82 0.00
N ILE A 146 -18.15 2.06 0.53
CA ILE A 146 -18.90 2.50 1.72
C ILE A 146 -17.99 2.46 2.96
N ALA A 147 -17.22 1.39 3.16
CA ALA A 147 -16.37 1.24 4.34
C ALA A 147 -15.14 2.14 4.31
N VAL A 148 -14.49 2.34 3.16
CA VAL A 148 -13.27 3.13 3.03
C VAL A 148 -13.58 4.55 2.61
N SER A 149 -14.29 4.77 1.50
CA SER A 149 -14.65 6.13 1.10
C SER A 149 -15.68 6.74 2.05
N GLY A 150 -16.68 5.99 2.51
CA GLY A 150 -17.66 6.50 3.47
C GLY A 150 -17.04 6.89 4.82
N THR A 151 -16.12 6.08 5.38
CA THR A 151 -15.45 6.45 6.64
C THR A 151 -14.41 7.53 6.44
N SER A 152 -13.64 7.51 5.35
CA SER A 152 -12.67 8.57 5.04
C SER A 152 -13.38 9.89 4.77
N PHE A 153 -14.48 9.88 4.03
CA PHE A 153 -15.27 11.08 3.74
C PHE A 153 -15.98 11.58 4.99
N LEU A 154 -16.48 10.69 5.86
CA LEU A 154 -17.09 11.11 7.12
C LEU A 154 -16.04 11.66 8.10
N VAL A 155 -14.84 11.07 8.15
CA VAL A 155 -13.69 11.61 8.88
C VAL A 155 -13.29 12.96 8.30
N THR A 156 -13.06 13.09 7.00
CA THR A 156 -12.75 14.38 6.35
C THR A 156 -13.88 15.40 6.55
N LEU A 157 -15.14 15.04 6.40
CA LEU A 157 -16.26 15.97 6.50
C LEU A 157 -16.54 16.40 7.95
N VAL A 158 -16.22 15.57 8.95
CA VAL A 158 -16.30 15.93 10.37
C VAL A 158 -15.05 16.69 10.83
N PHE A 159 -13.86 16.24 10.43
CA PHE A 159 -12.60 16.82 10.89
C PHE A 159 -12.16 18.03 10.08
N THR A 160 -12.44 18.14 8.78
CA THR A 160 -12.02 19.28 7.96
C THR A 160 -12.66 20.60 8.38
N PRO A 161 -13.97 20.70 8.69
CA PRO A 161 -14.54 21.94 9.25
C PRO A 161 -14.00 22.23 10.65
N ALA A 162 -13.88 21.22 11.51
CA ALA A 162 -13.35 21.37 12.87
C ALA A 162 -11.88 21.83 12.88
N ILE A 163 -11.08 21.36 11.92
CA ILE A 163 -9.69 21.76 11.69
C ILE A 163 -9.63 23.12 10.99
N ALA A 164 -10.48 23.41 10.00
CA ALA A 164 -10.51 24.69 9.29
C ALA A 164 -10.94 25.86 10.19
N ILE A 165 -11.89 25.63 11.09
CA ILE A 165 -12.31 26.60 12.12
C ILE A 165 -11.18 26.84 13.13
N LYS A 166 -10.35 25.84 13.40
CA LYS A 166 -9.25 25.92 14.39
C LYS A 166 -7.90 26.36 13.81
N LEU A 167 -7.64 26.18 12.51
CA LEU A 167 -6.35 26.40 11.84
C LEU A 167 -6.35 27.50 10.77
N CYS A 168 -7.37 28.36 10.70
CA CYS A 168 -7.24 29.60 9.95
C CYS A 168 -6.24 30.50 10.70
N PRO A 169 -4.96 30.54 10.25
CA PRO A 169 -4.64 31.24 9.01
C PRO A 169 -3.99 30.37 7.91
N LEU A 170 -4.50 30.59 6.70
CA LEU A 170 -4.20 30.20 5.31
C LEU A 170 -2.91 29.45 4.87
N LYS A 171 -1.89 29.20 5.71
CA LYS A 171 -0.60 28.62 5.25
C LYS A 171 -0.50 27.10 5.32
N LEU A 172 -1.44 26.41 5.97
CA LEU A 172 -1.29 24.98 6.27
C LEU A 172 -1.80 24.01 5.18
N VAL A 173 -2.67 24.47 4.28
CA VAL A 173 -3.22 23.64 3.19
C VAL A 173 -2.13 23.18 2.22
N PHE A 174 -1.10 24.01 2.00
CA PHE A 174 0.06 23.64 1.19
C PHE A 174 0.93 22.57 1.85
N PHE A 175 0.96 22.52 3.18
CA PHE A 175 1.83 21.59 3.92
C PHE A 175 1.28 20.16 3.89
N PHE A 176 -0.04 19.98 3.91
CA PHE A 176 -0.67 18.66 3.89
C PHE A 176 -0.62 18.01 2.51
N CYS A 177 -0.82 18.80 1.44
CA CYS A 177 -0.60 18.33 0.07
C CYS A 177 0.88 17.98 -0.17
N PHE A 178 1.82 18.73 0.41
CA PHE A 178 3.25 18.43 0.32
C PHE A 178 3.62 17.12 1.03
N PHE A 179 3.06 16.85 2.22
CA PHE A 179 3.34 15.62 2.97
C PHE A 179 2.77 14.36 2.30
N LEU A 180 1.55 14.42 1.74
CA LEU A 180 0.96 13.33 0.95
C LEU A 180 1.77 13.07 -0.33
N PHE A 181 2.25 14.12 -0.99
CA PHE A 181 3.11 14.00 -2.16
C PHE A 181 4.49 13.44 -1.78
N GLN A 182 5.03 13.81 -0.63
CA GLN A 182 6.34 13.36 -0.15
C GLN A 182 6.33 11.91 0.37
N ALA A 183 5.22 11.45 0.96
CA ALA A 183 5.02 10.05 1.31
C ALA A 183 4.92 9.16 0.06
N LEU A 184 4.22 9.61 -0.98
CA LEU A 184 4.19 8.93 -2.29
C LEU A 184 5.58 8.93 -2.96
N HIS A 185 6.30 10.05 -2.87
CA HIS A 185 7.65 10.20 -3.42
C HIS A 185 8.71 9.39 -2.66
N SER A 186 8.47 9.05 -1.39
CA SER A 186 9.32 8.19 -0.57
C SER A 186 9.09 6.69 -0.84
N PHE A 187 7.88 6.33 -1.27
CA PHE A 187 7.45 4.93 -1.42
C PHE A 187 8.19 4.17 -2.53
N LEU A 188 8.83 4.87 -3.46
CA LEU A 188 9.68 4.30 -4.50
C LEU A 188 11.07 4.95 -4.48
N SER A 189 11.65 5.01 -3.28
CA SER A 189 13.05 5.40 -3.11
C SER A 189 13.99 4.48 -3.91
N ASN A 190 15.17 5.00 -4.23
CA ASN A 190 16.18 4.27 -5.00
C ASN A 190 16.65 3.03 -4.20
N VAL A 191 16.32 1.82 -4.68
CA VAL A 191 16.68 0.55 -4.04
C VAL A 191 17.84 -0.11 -4.78
N LYS A 192 18.77 -0.72 -4.05
CA LYS A 192 19.83 -1.54 -4.63
C LYS A 192 19.30 -2.95 -4.88
N LEU A 193 19.12 -3.34 -6.14
CA LEU A 193 18.63 -4.65 -6.54
C LEU A 193 19.69 -5.42 -7.34
N ASN A 194 19.61 -6.75 -7.31
CA ASN A 194 20.42 -7.58 -8.20
C ASN A 194 19.80 -7.55 -9.59
N TYR A 195 20.43 -6.86 -10.54
CA TYR A 195 19.97 -6.71 -11.91
C TYR A 195 20.79 -7.57 -12.87
N LYS A 196 20.09 -8.20 -13.81
CA LYS A 196 20.68 -8.92 -14.93
C LYS A 196 20.18 -8.34 -16.24
N ASP A 197 21.13 -7.92 -17.04
CA ASP A 197 20.93 -7.46 -18.40
C ASP A 197 20.68 -8.66 -19.34
N PRO A 198 19.78 -8.56 -20.35
CA PRO A 198 19.59 -9.60 -21.36
C PRO A 198 20.89 -10.05 -22.03
N SER A 199 21.85 -9.13 -22.20
CA SER A 199 23.17 -9.37 -22.80
C SER A 199 24.18 -9.99 -21.85
N SER A 200 23.97 -9.89 -20.53
CA SER A 200 24.90 -10.36 -19.50
C SER A 200 24.51 -11.75 -18.97
N LYS A 201 25.50 -12.61 -18.75
CA LYS A 201 25.28 -13.89 -18.06
C LYS A 201 25.21 -13.77 -16.53
N LYS A 202 25.74 -12.69 -15.95
CA LYS A 202 25.88 -12.51 -14.50
C LYS A 202 24.96 -11.40 -13.98
N PHE A 203 24.41 -11.60 -12.78
CA PHE A 203 23.74 -10.54 -12.04
C PHE A 203 24.77 -9.54 -11.50
N SER A 204 24.38 -8.26 -11.47
CA SER A 204 25.16 -7.17 -10.89
C SER A 204 24.26 -6.34 -9.99
N LYS A 205 24.75 -5.89 -8.84
CA LYS A 205 23.98 -4.98 -7.98
C LYS A 205 23.90 -3.61 -8.66
N LYS A 206 22.68 -3.13 -8.89
CA LYS A 206 22.39 -1.82 -9.47
C LYS A 206 21.38 -1.08 -8.61
N THR A 207 21.50 0.23 -8.56
CA THR A 207 20.48 1.08 -7.94
C THR A 207 19.37 1.28 -8.97
N VAL A 208 18.15 0.92 -8.59
CA VAL A 208 16.93 1.03 -9.40
C VAL A 208 16.00 2.02 -8.72
N GLY A 209 15.36 2.88 -9.50
CA GLY A 209 14.31 3.78 -9.02
C GLY A 209 13.12 3.75 -9.97
N PHE A 210 11.97 4.17 -9.46
CA PHE A 210 10.78 4.36 -10.27
C PHE A 210 10.36 5.84 -10.17
N ARG A 211 10.47 6.58 -11.27
CA ARG A 211 10.26 8.04 -11.32
C ARG A 211 9.44 8.42 -12.52
N GLN A 212 8.41 9.24 -12.33
CA GLN A 212 7.59 9.77 -13.43
C GLN A 212 7.07 8.68 -14.38
N LEU A 213 6.59 7.56 -13.84
CA LEU A 213 6.12 6.39 -14.61
C LEU A 213 7.23 5.72 -15.47
N LYS A 214 8.50 5.96 -15.12
CA LYS A 214 9.66 5.32 -15.74
C LYS A 214 10.43 4.50 -14.73
N LEU A 215 10.85 3.33 -15.16
CA LEU A 215 11.81 2.48 -14.46
C LEU A 215 13.22 2.95 -14.85
N VAL A 216 14.02 3.36 -13.87
CA VAL A 216 15.34 3.97 -14.09
C VAL A 216 16.42 3.14 -13.38
N LEU A 217 17.47 2.79 -14.13
CA LEU A 217 18.71 2.23 -13.60
C LEU A 217 19.76 3.31 -13.47
N PHE A 218 20.38 3.43 -12.31
CA PHE A 218 21.45 4.42 -12.07
C PHE A 218 22.84 3.81 -12.23
N LYS A 219 23.80 4.60 -12.72
CA LYS A 219 25.22 4.19 -12.83
C LYS A 219 25.89 4.11 -11.47
N SER A 220 25.57 5.05 -10.59
CA SER A 220 26.16 5.23 -9.26
C SER A 220 25.17 4.89 -8.16
N SER A 221 25.69 4.48 -7.00
CA SER A 221 24.90 4.23 -5.80
C SER A 221 24.19 5.48 -5.25
N GLU A 222 24.67 6.68 -5.60
CA GLU A 222 24.05 7.96 -5.20
C GLU A 222 22.84 8.35 -6.07
N ALA A 223 22.54 7.58 -7.12
CA ALA A 223 21.40 7.83 -8.03
C ALA A 223 21.35 9.25 -8.64
N LYS A 224 22.54 9.82 -8.93
CA LYS A 224 22.68 11.10 -9.63
C LYS A 224 22.59 10.95 -11.15
N ASP A 225 23.25 9.92 -11.70
CA ASP A 225 23.35 9.70 -13.14
C ASP A 225 22.52 8.49 -13.58
N GLU A 226 21.57 8.72 -14.48
CA GLU A 226 20.78 7.69 -15.13
C GLU A 226 21.65 6.91 -16.12
N SER A 227 21.59 5.58 -16.05
CA SER A 227 22.26 4.68 -16.98
C SER A 227 21.34 4.31 -18.12
N VAL A 228 20.14 3.84 -17.79
CA VAL A 228 19.11 3.37 -18.71
C VAL A 228 17.76 3.68 -18.06
N SER A 229 16.77 4.05 -18.86
CA SER A 229 15.40 4.22 -18.39
C SER A 229 14.41 3.67 -19.41
N TRP A 230 13.28 3.19 -18.90
CA TRP A 230 12.19 2.59 -19.69
C TRP A 230 10.86 3.15 -19.21
N ASN A 231 9.96 3.48 -20.13
CA ASN A 231 8.60 3.87 -19.77
C ASN A 231 7.85 2.62 -19.29
N ALA A 232 7.03 2.74 -18.24
CA ALA A 232 6.28 1.62 -17.70
C ALA A 232 5.30 1.02 -18.74
N GLU A 233 4.72 1.84 -19.61
CA GLU A 233 3.81 1.44 -20.69
C GLU A 233 4.48 0.54 -21.74
N ASP A 234 5.79 0.70 -21.93
CA ASP A 234 6.57 -0.07 -22.91
C ASP A 234 7.09 -1.38 -22.33
N ILE A 235 6.77 -1.71 -21.07
CA ILE A 235 7.31 -2.88 -20.39
C ILE A 235 6.23 -3.97 -20.24
N THR A 236 6.56 -5.22 -20.54
CA THR A 236 5.74 -6.38 -20.14
C THR A 236 6.42 -7.12 -19.00
N VAL A 237 5.73 -7.27 -17.87
CA VAL A 237 6.28 -7.85 -16.63
C VAL A 237 5.87 -9.32 -16.47
N TYR A 238 6.81 -10.14 -16.01
CA TYR A 238 6.67 -11.57 -15.73
C TYR A 238 7.24 -11.87 -14.33
N ILE A 239 6.52 -12.68 -13.56
CA ILE A 239 7.01 -13.14 -12.25
C ILE A 239 7.87 -14.38 -12.44
N GLY A 240 9.06 -14.39 -11.84
CA GLY A 240 10.04 -15.46 -11.90
C GLY A 240 11.23 -15.18 -12.81
N THR A 241 12.08 -16.19 -12.99
CA THR A 241 13.24 -16.15 -13.89
C THR A 241 13.42 -17.49 -14.58
N MET A 242 13.79 -17.46 -15.87
CA MET A 242 14.03 -18.67 -16.65
C MET A 242 15.35 -19.36 -16.28
N GLN A 243 16.30 -18.63 -15.69
CA GLN A 243 17.63 -19.17 -15.44
C GLN A 243 17.75 -19.81 -14.07
N LYS A 244 18.02 -21.13 -14.04
CA LYS A 244 18.27 -21.86 -12.80
C LYS A 244 19.73 -21.80 -12.33
N LYS A 245 20.67 -21.44 -13.21
CA LYS A 245 22.11 -21.40 -12.93
C LYS A 245 22.58 -19.97 -12.68
N ASN A 246 23.51 -19.79 -11.73
CA ASN A 246 24.12 -18.49 -11.35
C ASN A 246 23.15 -17.46 -10.74
N LEU A 247 22.18 -17.92 -9.95
CA LEU A 247 21.34 -17.03 -9.16
C LEU A 247 22.16 -16.40 -8.02
N PRO A 248 21.98 -15.10 -7.73
CA PRO A 248 22.67 -14.46 -6.62
C PRO A 248 22.24 -15.08 -5.28
N SER A 249 23.22 -15.39 -4.42
CA SER A 249 22.97 -15.91 -3.08
C SER A 249 22.15 -14.90 -2.27
N GLY A 250 20.93 -15.28 -1.88
CA GLY A 250 20.03 -14.43 -1.11
C GLY A 250 18.80 -13.94 -1.88
N CYS A 251 18.81 -13.97 -3.22
CA CYS A 251 17.61 -13.66 -4.00
C CYS A 251 16.79 -14.92 -4.24
N LYS A 252 15.57 -14.95 -3.69
CA LYS A 252 14.59 -16.03 -3.91
C LYS A 252 13.50 -15.65 -4.90
N PHE A 253 13.25 -14.35 -5.06
CA PHE A 253 12.14 -13.81 -5.84
C PHE A 253 12.70 -13.01 -7.01
N PHE A 254 12.08 -13.16 -8.18
CA PHE A 254 12.58 -12.55 -9.40
C PHE A 254 11.44 -11.91 -10.17
N LEU A 255 11.70 -10.73 -10.71
CA LEU A 255 10.82 -10.03 -11.64
C LEU A 255 11.56 -9.90 -12.96
N THR A 256 11.02 -10.50 -14.00
CA THR A 256 11.58 -10.41 -15.35
C THR A 256 10.69 -9.51 -16.18
N PHE A 257 11.27 -8.63 -16.98
CA PHE A 257 10.49 -7.76 -17.85
C PHE A 257 11.13 -7.62 -19.23
N ILE A 258 10.29 -7.33 -20.21
CA ILE A 258 10.66 -7.17 -21.62
C ILE A 258 10.21 -5.80 -22.06
N VAL A 259 11.06 -5.10 -22.81
CA VAL A 259 10.71 -3.84 -23.44
C VAL A 259 10.07 -4.13 -24.80
N ASN A 260 8.90 -3.55 -25.06
CA ASN A 260 8.19 -3.67 -26.31
C ASN A 260 9.07 -3.16 -27.45
N GLY A 261 9.27 -3.99 -28.47
CA GLY A 261 10.14 -3.68 -29.60
C GLY A 261 11.61 -4.10 -29.43
N GLU A 262 12.03 -4.63 -28.27
CA GLU A 262 13.33 -5.30 -28.19
C GLU A 262 13.29 -6.65 -28.93
N ASP A 263 14.27 -6.86 -29.82
CA ASP A 263 14.46 -8.13 -30.51
C ASP A 263 14.95 -9.20 -29.53
N ILE A 264 14.00 -9.94 -28.93
CA ILE A 264 14.25 -11.21 -28.26
C ILE A 264 14.35 -12.29 -29.33
N SER A 265 15.23 -12.10 -30.30
CA SER A 265 15.52 -13.17 -31.24
C SER A 265 16.13 -14.33 -30.45
N ASN A 266 15.37 -15.43 -30.40
CA ASN A 266 15.81 -16.75 -29.93
C ASN A 266 16.91 -17.25 -30.85
N ASN A 267 18.09 -16.64 -30.74
CA ASN A 267 19.27 -17.12 -31.42
C ASN A 267 19.66 -18.41 -30.70
N LYS A 268 19.22 -19.56 -31.24
CA LYS A 268 19.35 -20.89 -30.64
C LYS A 268 20.77 -21.22 -30.18
N ASP A 269 21.78 -20.55 -30.76
CA ASP A 269 23.20 -20.78 -30.47
C ASP A 269 23.75 -19.94 -29.31
N LYS A 270 22.99 -18.98 -28.76
CA LYS A 270 23.40 -18.23 -27.56
C LYS A 270 22.29 -18.31 -26.54
N GLU A 271 22.56 -18.97 -25.41
CA GLU A 271 21.77 -18.89 -24.17
C GLU A 271 21.65 -17.42 -23.71
N ARG A 272 20.80 -16.64 -24.37
CA ARG A 272 20.44 -15.29 -23.94
C ARG A 272 19.38 -15.42 -22.85
N SER A 273 19.51 -14.57 -21.84
CA SER A 273 18.45 -14.41 -20.84
C SER A 273 17.19 -13.92 -21.53
N PHE A 274 16.04 -14.46 -21.11
CA PHE A 274 14.75 -13.91 -21.45
C PHE A 274 14.57 -12.58 -20.69
N GLY A 275 14.69 -11.46 -21.41
CA GLY A 275 14.46 -10.11 -20.87
C GLY A 275 15.44 -9.63 -19.80
N HIS A 276 15.10 -8.49 -19.22
CA HIS A 276 15.75 -7.87 -18.07
C HIS A 276 15.24 -8.53 -16.79
N CYS A 277 16.11 -8.85 -15.84
CA CYS A 277 15.69 -9.56 -14.63
C CYS A 277 16.19 -8.85 -13.36
N PHE A 278 15.27 -8.58 -12.44
CA PHE A 278 15.55 -8.12 -11.08
C PHE A 278 15.41 -9.27 -10.09
N GLY A 279 16.39 -9.42 -9.21
CA GLY A 279 16.36 -10.33 -8.07
C GLY A 279 16.10 -9.56 -6.78
N PHE A 280 15.13 -10.05 -6.01
CA PHE A 280 14.69 -9.51 -4.73
C PHE A 280 14.98 -10.51 -3.61
N GLU A 281 15.26 -9.97 -2.42
CA GLU A 281 15.48 -10.77 -1.22
C GLU A 281 14.14 -11.26 -0.64
N THR A 282 13.08 -10.43 -0.76
CA THR A 282 11.74 -10.72 -0.23
C THR A 282 10.66 -10.68 -1.31
N GLU A 283 9.61 -11.48 -1.13
CA GLU A 283 8.44 -11.51 -2.01
C GLU A 283 7.69 -10.18 -1.99
N THR A 284 7.56 -9.60 -0.80
CA THR A 284 6.88 -8.32 -0.59
C THR A 284 7.50 -7.20 -1.40
N GLU A 285 8.84 -7.12 -1.49
CA GLU A 285 9.50 -6.14 -2.34
C GLU A 285 9.20 -6.38 -3.82
N MET A 286 9.31 -7.62 -4.29
CA MET A 286 8.98 -7.98 -5.68
C MET A 286 7.53 -7.58 -6.02
N MET A 287 6.58 -7.87 -5.13
CA MET A 287 5.17 -7.54 -5.32
C MET A 287 4.92 -6.03 -5.29
N LYS A 288 5.60 -5.27 -4.43
CA LYS A 288 5.53 -3.80 -4.42
C LYS A 288 6.00 -3.21 -5.75
N TRP A 289 7.13 -3.68 -6.28
CA TRP A 289 7.63 -3.23 -7.58
C TRP A 289 6.69 -3.64 -8.72
N SER A 290 6.16 -4.87 -8.68
CA SER A 290 5.19 -5.35 -9.67
C SER A 290 3.92 -4.51 -9.69
N ALA A 291 3.36 -4.22 -8.51
CA ALA A 291 2.18 -3.39 -8.36
C ALA A 291 2.44 -1.95 -8.82
N ALA A 292 3.58 -1.37 -8.48
CA ALA A 292 3.95 -0.02 -8.92
C ALA A 292 4.03 0.08 -10.46
N ILE A 293 4.63 -0.91 -11.11
CA ILE A 293 4.70 -0.96 -12.57
C ILE A 293 3.31 -1.18 -13.16
N TYR A 294 2.52 -2.11 -12.62
CA TYR A 294 1.16 -2.39 -13.09
C TYR A 294 0.22 -1.19 -12.98
N SER A 295 0.26 -0.47 -11.86
CA SER A 295 -0.51 0.76 -11.66
C SER A 295 -0.07 1.87 -12.62
N ALA A 296 1.22 1.95 -12.92
CA ALA A 296 1.71 2.91 -13.92
C ALA A 296 1.28 2.56 -15.36
N GLN A 297 1.05 1.28 -15.65
CA GLN A 297 0.56 0.82 -16.96
C GLN A 297 -0.94 1.03 -17.15
N HIS A 298 -1.73 1.03 -16.06
CA HIS A 298 -3.19 1.10 -16.11
C HIS A 298 -3.72 2.26 -15.24
N PRO A 299 -3.42 3.52 -15.59
CA PRO A 299 -3.81 4.66 -14.77
C PRO A 299 -5.33 4.84 -14.64
N ALA A 300 -6.12 4.30 -15.57
CA ALA A 300 -7.59 4.39 -15.55
C ALA A 300 -8.29 3.34 -14.66
N SER A 301 -7.55 2.35 -14.14
CA SER A 301 -8.11 1.27 -13.32
C SER A 301 -8.14 1.57 -11.82
N PHE A 302 -7.66 2.74 -11.40
CA PHE A 302 -7.57 3.22 -10.02
C PHE A 302 -8.16 4.63 -9.91
#